data_AF-A0A0Q4TII8-F1
#
_entry.id   AF-A0A0Q4TII8-F1
#
_cell.length_a   1.000
_cell.length_b   1.000
_cell.length_c   1.000
_cell.angle_alpha   90.00
_cell.angle_beta   90.00
_cell.angle_gamma   90.00
#
_symmetry.space_group_name_H-M   'P 1'
#
loop_
_entity.id
_entity.type
_entity.pdbx_description
1 polymer ?
#
loop_
_entity_poly.entity_id
_entity_poly.type
_entity_poly.pdbx_seq_one_letter_code
_entity_poly.pdbx_strand_id
1 'polypeptide(L)'
;MTLLRAAPPAPVADRPDRTRASSGDARVWVRAIAAAALVVLGMRLTLPQGLQAGFVVAALLLPVWWGSLRRHRWGVAFMVAGLLAVALGFWLGVANSGDHVSSSSSTVPMTVVLVGTLFGVGLLLWGTEVLTPERAVLWFGIGLALGFSSGTPLFASNPWKFGFALPVTVIALALAARYGRRWELAVLLTLTIVAALSDFRSAFGLLLLAALLVFAQLAIVRPHRRPSFAAVLIGLGVLGVVVFQLGQALILDGYLGLATQSRSVEQLRVSGSLILGGRPELAATAALMEHHPWGFGAGVVPTAGDIQVAKEGMSSIGYQPDNGYVERFMFGGHFELHSVVGDLWAQSGLMGLVLSAVVFGVLVVGVVRRIADGSASGILLYTAAQSSWNLFFAPFYSAFPTLVVALALAFLPVAREGVQRFRVGATPRLPSSHRSTG
;
A
#
# COMPACT_ATOMS: atom_id res chain seq x y z
N MET A 1 41.82 59.22 52.44
CA MET A 1 41.98 58.26 51.33
C MET A 1 40.62 57.66 51.05
N THR A 2 39.99 58.13 49.98
CA THR A 2 38.56 57.97 49.67
C THR A 2 38.37 56.78 48.73
N LEU A 3 37.65 55.75 49.16
CA LEU A 3 37.35 54.57 48.34
C LEU A 3 36.16 54.89 47.40
N LEU A 4 36.44 54.94 46.09
CA LEU A 4 35.44 55.01 45.03
C LEU A 4 34.63 53.70 44.97
N ARG A 5 33.29 53.82 45.10
CA ARG A 5 32.34 52.75 44.78
C ARG A 5 32.12 52.67 43.26
N ALA A 6 32.36 51.50 42.67
CA ALA A 6 31.99 51.21 41.28
C ALA A 6 30.46 51.02 41.14
N ALA A 7 29.88 51.61 40.10
CA ALA A 7 28.46 51.51 39.77
C ALA A 7 28.11 50.16 39.09
N PRO A 8 26.89 49.62 39.29
CA PRO A 8 26.44 48.40 38.63
C PRO A 8 26.10 48.63 37.13
N PRO A 9 26.24 47.60 36.27
CA PRO A 9 25.96 47.73 34.85
C PRO A 9 24.45 47.85 34.56
N ALA A 10 24.13 48.63 33.53
CA ALA A 10 22.76 48.88 33.06
C ALA A 10 22.09 47.60 32.51
N PRO A 11 20.74 47.47 32.62
CA PRO A 11 20.02 46.32 32.10
C PRO A 11 20.02 46.31 30.57
N VAL A 12 20.40 45.17 29.99
CA VAL A 12 20.33 44.92 28.54
C VAL A 12 18.86 44.90 28.12
N ALA A 13 18.49 45.78 27.19
CA ALA A 13 17.16 45.84 26.61
C ALA A 13 16.83 44.53 25.88
N ASP A 14 15.73 43.91 26.27
CA ASP A 14 15.19 42.67 25.70
C ASP A 14 14.80 42.91 24.22
N ARG A 15 15.51 42.26 23.29
CA ARG A 15 15.15 42.32 21.86
C ARG A 15 13.93 41.43 21.64
N PRO A 16 12.85 41.91 20.98
CA PRO A 16 11.66 41.11 20.77
C PRO A 16 11.98 39.87 19.91
N ASP A 17 11.50 38.74 20.41
CA ASP A 17 11.70 37.36 19.99
C ASP A 17 11.10 37.06 18.59
N ARG A 18 11.71 37.61 17.53
CA ARG A 18 11.31 37.39 16.12
C ARG A 18 11.45 35.93 15.65
N THR A 19 12.10 35.05 16.43
CA THR A 19 12.38 33.67 16.03
C THR A 19 11.25 32.69 16.30
N ARG A 20 10.35 32.98 17.26
CA ARG A 20 9.22 32.09 17.57
C ARG A 20 8.07 32.19 16.57
N ALA A 21 7.76 33.40 16.08
CA ALA A 21 6.67 33.61 15.12
C ALA A 21 6.92 32.94 13.76
N SER A 22 8.15 33.04 13.21
CA SER A 22 8.49 32.44 11.90
C SER A 22 8.47 30.91 11.88
N SER A 23 8.73 30.27 13.03
CA SER A 23 8.75 28.81 13.16
C SER A 23 7.36 28.18 13.17
N GLY A 24 6.33 28.93 13.58
CA GLY A 24 4.93 28.51 13.58
C GLY A 24 4.33 28.50 12.17
N ASP A 25 4.50 29.60 11.44
CA ASP A 25 3.96 29.79 10.09
C ASP A 25 4.56 28.81 9.07
N ALA A 26 5.88 28.60 9.12
CA ALA A 26 6.55 27.64 8.24
C ALA A 26 6.01 26.21 8.41
N ARG A 27 5.63 25.81 9.63
CA ARG A 27 5.04 24.48 9.88
C ARG A 27 3.60 24.37 9.37
N VAL A 28 2.83 25.46 9.38
CA VAL A 28 1.46 25.48 8.83
C VAL A 28 1.50 25.32 7.32
N TRP A 29 2.34 26.06 6.62
CA TRP A 29 2.49 25.96 5.16
C TRP A 29 2.93 24.57 4.70
N VAL A 30 3.90 23.96 5.39
CA VAL A 30 4.35 22.60 5.06
C VAL A 30 3.21 21.59 5.21
N ARG A 31 2.37 21.73 6.25
CA ARG A 31 1.18 20.88 6.43
C ARG A 31 0.13 21.11 5.34
N ALA A 32 -0.11 22.35 4.95
CA ALA A 32 -1.04 22.67 3.87
C ALA A 32 -0.57 22.10 2.52
N ILE A 33 0.74 22.25 2.21
CA ILE A 33 1.35 21.68 1.01
C ILE A 33 1.24 20.15 1.02
N ALA A 34 1.56 19.51 2.15
CA ALA A 34 1.41 18.07 2.28
C ALA A 34 -0.05 17.63 2.03
N ALA A 35 -1.03 18.29 2.65
CA ALA A 35 -2.44 17.97 2.47
C ALA A 35 -2.86 18.12 0.99
N ALA A 36 -2.53 19.25 0.36
CA ALA A 36 -2.85 19.50 -1.05
C ALA A 36 -2.19 18.48 -1.98
N ALA A 37 -0.91 18.16 -1.76
CA ALA A 37 -0.19 17.16 -2.56
C ALA A 37 -0.81 15.77 -2.45
N LEU A 38 -1.27 15.36 -1.26
CA LEU A 38 -1.95 14.08 -1.07
C LEU A 38 -3.35 14.05 -1.69
N VAL A 39 -4.09 15.16 -1.66
CA VAL A 39 -5.37 15.27 -2.39
C VAL A 39 -5.13 15.10 -3.89
N VAL A 40 -4.16 15.82 -4.48
CA VAL A 40 -3.84 15.70 -5.91
C VAL A 40 -3.36 14.29 -6.28
N LEU A 41 -2.58 13.65 -5.41
CA LEU A 41 -2.19 12.24 -5.57
C LEU A 41 -3.41 11.30 -5.55
N GLY A 42 -4.34 11.51 -4.63
CA GLY A 42 -5.57 10.71 -4.51
C GLY A 42 -6.58 10.95 -5.62
N MET A 43 -6.64 12.16 -6.21
CA MET A 43 -7.57 12.47 -7.29
C MET A 43 -7.28 11.70 -8.58
N ARG A 44 -6.04 11.21 -8.76
CA ARG A 44 -5.63 10.41 -9.93
C ARG A 44 -6.02 11.06 -11.26
N LEU A 45 -5.96 12.39 -11.34
CA LEU A 45 -6.28 13.13 -12.56
C LEU A 45 -5.33 12.72 -13.68
N THR A 46 -5.86 12.00 -14.66
CA THR A 46 -5.11 11.48 -15.81
C THR A 46 -4.89 12.58 -16.83
N LEU A 47 -3.63 12.83 -17.14
CA LEU A 47 -3.10 13.64 -18.23
C LEU A 47 -2.79 12.72 -19.44
N PRO A 48 -2.47 13.28 -20.61
CA PRO A 48 -2.07 12.48 -21.78
C PRO A 48 -0.96 11.46 -21.45
N GLN A 49 -0.96 10.34 -22.18
CA GLN A 49 0.01 9.24 -22.01
C GLN A 49 -0.02 8.54 -20.63
N GLY A 50 -1.14 8.64 -19.90
CA GLY A 50 -1.33 7.94 -18.62
C GLY A 50 -0.63 8.62 -17.43
N LEU A 51 0.02 9.77 -17.64
CA LEU A 51 0.59 10.59 -16.57
C LEU A 51 -0.50 11.06 -15.61
N GLN A 52 -0.25 11.02 -14.31
CA GLN A 52 -1.20 11.57 -13.33
C GLN A 52 -0.63 12.85 -12.73
N ALA A 53 -1.48 13.86 -12.51
CA ALA A 53 -1.07 15.12 -11.86
C ALA A 53 -0.37 14.86 -10.51
N GLY A 54 -0.86 13.87 -9.77
CA GLY A 54 -0.25 13.39 -8.53
C GLY A 54 1.19 12.90 -8.67
N PHE A 55 1.53 12.22 -9.77
CA PHE A 55 2.88 11.74 -10.03
C PHE A 55 3.84 12.89 -10.32
N VAL A 56 3.37 13.92 -11.03
CA VAL A 56 4.15 15.14 -11.28
C VAL A 56 4.44 15.86 -9.96
N VAL A 57 3.41 16.06 -9.12
CA VAL A 57 3.59 16.66 -7.79
C VAL A 57 4.55 15.85 -6.93
N ALA A 58 4.42 14.52 -6.93
CA ALA A 58 5.34 13.65 -6.20
C ALA A 58 6.77 13.76 -6.74
N ALA A 59 6.98 13.81 -8.05
CA ALA A 59 8.30 14.01 -8.64
C ALA A 59 8.93 15.37 -8.25
N LEU A 60 8.15 16.46 -8.32
CA LEU A 60 8.61 17.80 -7.95
C LEU A 60 9.01 17.90 -6.48
N LEU A 61 8.31 17.19 -5.60
CA LEU A 61 8.59 17.15 -4.17
C LEU A 61 9.64 16.08 -3.77
N LEU A 62 10.29 15.41 -4.74
CA LEU A 62 11.33 14.40 -4.49
C LEU A 62 12.40 14.86 -3.47
N PRO A 63 12.99 16.07 -3.57
CA PRO A 63 13.98 16.53 -2.60
C PRO A 63 13.45 16.59 -1.16
N VAL A 64 12.14 16.79 -1.00
CA VAL A 64 11.47 16.93 0.30
C VAL A 64 11.20 15.56 0.92
N TRP A 65 10.58 14.63 0.18
CA TRP A 65 10.18 13.34 0.73
C TRP A 65 11.29 12.29 0.72
N TRP A 66 12.34 12.45 -0.10
CA TRP A 66 13.47 11.51 -0.16
C TRP A 66 14.12 11.28 1.21
N GLY A 67 14.25 12.35 2.00
CA GLY A 67 14.79 12.28 3.36
C GLY A 67 13.93 11.42 4.30
N SER A 68 12.61 11.40 4.12
CA SER A 68 11.70 10.54 4.90
C SER A 68 11.91 9.07 4.54
N LEU A 69 11.97 8.75 3.25
CA LEU A 69 12.16 7.38 2.77
C LEU A 69 13.49 6.77 3.27
N ARG A 70 14.58 7.56 3.26
CA ARG A 70 15.90 7.12 3.76
C ARG A 70 15.94 6.80 5.25
N ARG A 71 15.02 7.36 6.04
CA ARG A 71 14.91 7.09 7.48
C ARG A 71 14.13 5.80 7.79
N HIS A 72 13.61 5.11 6.79
CA HIS A 72 12.83 3.90 6.96
C HIS A 72 13.61 2.67 6.47
N ARG A 73 13.51 1.59 7.24
CA ARG A 73 14.08 0.28 6.87
C ARG A 73 13.45 -0.15 5.56
N TRP A 74 14.28 -0.63 4.63
CA TRP A 74 13.88 -1.03 3.26
C TRP A 74 13.40 0.11 2.34
N GLY A 75 13.31 1.36 2.80
CA GLY A 75 12.84 2.48 1.96
C GLY A 75 13.74 2.71 0.73
N VAL A 76 15.06 2.74 0.93
CA VAL A 76 16.03 2.87 -0.18
C VAL A 76 16.04 1.62 -1.06
N ALA A 77 16.01 0.43 -0.47
CA ALA A 77 15.99 -0.84 -1.22
C ALA A 77 14.76 -0.94 -2.13
N PHE A 78 13.58 -0.53 -1.62
CA PHE A 78 12.35 -0.42 -2.41
C PHE A 78 12.50 0.53 -3.60
N MET A 79 13.05 1.74 -3.39
CA MET A 79 13.25 2.68 -4.49
C MET A 79 14.26 2.15 -5.52
N VAL A 80 15.39 1.60 -5.07
CA VAL A 80 16.42 1.04 -5.96
C VAL A 80 15.86 -0.13 -6.75
N ALA A 81 15.16 -1.07 -6.10
CA ALA A 81 14.52 -2.19 -6.78
C ALA A 81 13.50 -1.72 -7.83
N GLY A 82 12.70 -0.70 -7.49
CA GLY A 82 11.73 -0.10 -8.41
C GLY A 82 12.37 0.54 -9.63
N LEU A 83 13.42 1.36 -9.44
CA LEU A 83 14.13 2.01 -10.54
C LEU A 83 14.91 1.00 -11.40
N LEU A 84 15.48 -0.05 -10.79
CA LEU A 84 16.09 -1.15 -11.53
C LEU A 84 15.05 -1.93 -12.35
N ALA A 85 13.85 -2.16 -11.80
CA ALA A 85 12.76 -2.80 -12.55
C ALA A 85 12.35 -1.98 -13.78
N VAL A 86 12.31 -0.64 -13.67
CA VAL A 86 12.09 0.25 -14.82
C VAL A 86 13.20 0.08 -15.85
N ALA A 87 14.46 0.20 -15.45
CA ALA A 87 15.61 0.08 -16.36
C ALA A 87 15.65 -1.28 -17.06
N LEU A 88 15.43 -2.36 -16.32
CA LEU A 88 15.40 -3.73 -16.88
C LEU A 88 14.17 -3.99 -17.74
N GLY A 89 13.04 -3.34 -17.48
CA GLY A 89 11.87 -3.43 -18.36
C GLY A 89 12.16 -2.84 -19.75
N PHE A 90 12.82 -1.69 -19.82
CA PHE A 90 13.28 -1.14 -21.10
C PHE A 90 14.32 -2.03 -21.78
N TRP A 91 15.29 -2.53 -21.01
CA TRP A 91 16.31 -3.44 -21.55
C TRP A 91 15.70 -4.72 -22.12
N LEU A 92 14.74 -5.35 -21.43
CA LEU A 92 14.02 -6.53 -21.91
C LEU A 92 13.23 -6.23 -23.18
N GLY A 93 12.58 -5.06 -23.27
CA GLY A 93 11.86 -4.67 -24.48
C GLY A 93 12.79 -4.55 -25.70
N VAL A 94 14.02 -4.08 -25.50
CA VAL A 94 15.05 -4.07 -26.56
C VAL A 94 15.56 -5.48 -26.84
N ALA A 95 15.80 -6.29 -25.80
CA ALA A 95 16.32 -7.65 -25.94
C ALA A 95 15.36 -8.57 -26.70
N ASN A 96 14.06 -8.42 -26.50
CA ASN A 96 13.00 -9.19 -27.18
C ASN A 96 12.49 -8.50 -28.47
N SER A 97 13.21 -7.50 -29.00
CA SER A 97 12.81 -6.83 -30.25
C SER A 97 12.98 -7.68 -31.51
N GLY A 98 13.68 -8.82 -31.40
CA GLY A 98 13.89 -9.75 -32.51
C GLY A 98 12.64 -10.55 -32.88
N ASP A 99 11.76 -10.81 -31.92
CA ASP A 99 10.56 -11.63 -32.07
C ASP A 99 9.27 -10.92 -31.60
N HIS A 100 9.39 -9.84 -30.81
CA HIS A 100 8.24 -9.05 -30.38
C HIS A 100 8.31 -7.59 -30.84
N VAL A 101 7.14 -7.03 -31.13
CA VAL A 101 6.97 -5.59 -31.38
C VAL A 101 6.75 -4.86 -30.05
N SER A 102 7.35 -3.69 -29.91
CA SER A 102 7.11 -2.80 -28.77
C SER A 102 6.22 -1.63 -29.18
N SER A 103 5.27 -1.27 -28.31
CA SER A 103 4.33 -0.17 -28.50
C SER A 103 4.58 0.94 -27.48
N SER A 104 4.99 2.13 -27.95
CA SER A 104 5.17 3.30 -27.09
C SER A 104 3.90 3.69 -26.32
N SER A 105 2.73 3.41 -26.91
CA SER A 105 1.42 3.67 -26.27
C SER A 105 1.16 2.77 -25.06
N SER A 106 1.86 1.64 -24.94
CA SER A 106 1.82 0.72 -23.80
C SER A 106 3.02 0.93 -22.87
N THR A 107 4.22 1.16 -23.42
CA THR A 107 5.47 1.36 -22.67
C THR A 107 5.37 2.55 -21.70
N VAL A 108 4.85 3.69 -22.17
CA VAL A 108 4.82 4.92 -21.38
C VAL A 108 3.86 4.80 -20.18
N PRO A 109 2.57 4.44 -20.34
CA PRO A 109 1.65 4.35 -19.20
C PRO A 109 2.10 3.36 -18.13
N MET A 110 2.61 2.18 -18.51
CA MET A 110 3.07 1.17 -17.55
C MET A 110 4.28 1.68 -16.74
N THR A 111 5.24 2.31 -17.41
CA THR A 111 6.42 2.90 -16.75
C THR A 111 6.01 4.04 -15.82
N VAL A 112 5.09 4.89 -16.28
CA VAL A 112 4.53 6.01 -15.50
C VAL A 112 3.82 5.51 -14.25
N VAL A 113 3.03 4.43 -14.34
CA VAL A 113 2.37 3.83 -13.18
C VAL A 113 3.39 3.26 -12.20
N LEU A 114 4.42 2.56 -12.67
CA LEU A 114 5.49 2.04 -11.81
C LEU A 114 6.23 3.16 -11.08
N VAL A 115 6.79 4.12 -11.81
CA VAL A 115 7.52 5.27 -11.22
C VAL A 115 6.61 6.12 -10.33
N GLY A 116 5.38 6.36 -10.79
CA GLY A 116 4.36 7.09 -10.05
C GLY A 116 3.98 6.41 -8.74
N THR A 117 3.95 5.07 -8.71
CA THR A 117 3.76 4.28 -7.48
C THR A 117 4.91 4.50 -6.50
N LEU A 118 6.17 4.41 -6.97
CA LEU A 118 7.35 4.63 -6.13
C LEU A 118 7.33 6.03 -5.50
N PHE A 119 7.03 7.05 -6.31
CA PHE A 119 7.00 8.44 -5.86
C PHE A 119 5.78 8.72 -4.98
N GLY A 120 4.63 8.13 -5.29
CA GLY A 120 3.41 8.22 -4.49
C GLY A 120 3.61 7.64 -3.09
N VAL A 121 4.30 6.50 -2.96
CA VAL A 121 4.68 5.92 -1.66
C VAL A 121 5.58 6.88 -0.89
N GLY A 122 6.61 7.45 -1.53
CA GLY A 122 7.50 8.41 -0.90
C GLY A 122 6.78 9.67 -0.40
N LEU A 123 5.93 10.26 -1.25
CA LEU A 123 5.12 11.43 -0.93
C LEU A 123 4.15 11.17 0.22
N LEU A 124 3.43 10.04 0.19
CA LEU A 124 2.50 9.68 1.27
C LEU A 124 3.23 9.40 2.58
N LEU A 125 4.34 8.68 2.54
CA LEU A 125 5.18 8.43 3.72
C LEU A 125 5.62 9.73 4.38
N TRP A 126 6.15 10.67 3.60
CA TRP A 126 6.47 12.02 4.11
C TRP A 126 5.24 12.74 4.67
N GLY A 127 4.10 12.65 3.99
CA GLY A 127 2.83 13.17 4.47
C GLY A 127 2.44 12.64 5.86
N THR A 128 2.68 11.35 6.13
CA THR A 128 2.41 10.75 7.45
C THR A 128 3.28 11.32 8.56
N GLU A 129 4.53 11.70 8.27
CA GLU A 129 5.42 12.36 9.23
C GLU A 129 5.01 13.81 9.51
N VAL A 130 4.51 14.53 8.50
CA VAL A 130 4.13 15.95 8.61
C VAL A 130 2.76 16.13 9.26
N LEU A 131 1.79 15.29 8.91
CA LEU A 131 0.38 15.46 9.25
C LEU A 131 -0.14 14.52 10.34
N THR A 132 0.59 13.45 10.70
CA THR A 132 0.11 12.18 11.29
C THR A 132 -0.46 11.21 10.25
N PRO A 133 -0.33 9.88 10.45
CA PRO A 133 -0.81 8.87 9.52
C PRO A 133 -2.30 9.00 9.16
N GLU A 134 -3.15 9.21 10.16
CA GLU A 134 -4.60 9.27 9.99
C GLU A 134 -5.00 10.47 9.12
N ARG A 135 -4.37 11.63 9.36
CA ARG A 135 -4.65 12.84 8.57
C ARG A 135 -4.10 12.75 7.16
N ALA A 136 -2.92 12.18 6.97
CA ALA A 136 -2.35 11.97 5.64
C ALA A 136 -3.26 11.07 4.79
N VAL A 137 -3.69 9.94 5.34
CA VAL A 137 -4.61 9.02 4.67
C VAL A 137 -5.98 9.66 4.44
N LEU A 138 -6.47 10.48 5.37
CA LEU A 138 -7.73 11.23 5.17
C LEU A 138 -7.66 12.15 3.96
N TRP A 139 -6.60 12.97 3.82
CA TRP A 139 -6.45 13.87 2.67
C TRP A 139 -6.28 13.11 1.35
N PHE A 140 -5.53 12.00 1.36
CA PHE A 140 -5.46 11.10 0.22
C PHE A 140 -6.84 10.51 -0.15
N GLY A 141 -7.61 10.07 0.85
CA GLY A 141 -8.97 9.56 0.69
C GLY A 141 -9.95 10.60 0.15
N ILE A 142 -9.86 11.86 0.61
CA ILE A 142 -10.60 12.98 0.04
C ILE A 142 -10.25 13.16 -1.44
N GLY A 143 -8.96 13.05 -1.79
CA GLY A 143 -8.53 13.02 -3.18
C GLY A 143 -9.23 11.91 -3.98
N LEU A 144 -9.25 10.67 -3.46
CA LEU A 144 -9.96 9.56 -4.11
C LEU A 144 -11.44 9.85 -4.33
N ALA A 145 -12.10 10.49 -3.36
CA ALA A 145 -13.52 10.88 -3.45
C ALA A 145 -13.77 12.02 -4.46
N LEU A 146 -12.80 12.91 -4.68
CA LEU A 146 -12.88 13.97 -5.68
C LEU A 146 -12.52 13.48 -7.09
N GLY A 147 -11.74 12.41 -7.19
CA GLY A 147 -11.18 11.90 -8.44
C GLY A 147 -11.98 10.79 -9.12
N PHE A 148 -13.02 10.23 -8.50
CA PHE A 148 -13.79 9.16 -9.13
C PHE A 148 -14.64 9.69 -10.29
N SER A 149 -14.76 8.88 -11.36
CA SER A 149 -15.61 9.18 -12.52
C SER A 149 -16.86 8.32 -12.50
N SER A 150 -18.03 8.97 -12.54
CA SER A 150 -19.34 8.31 -12.63
C SER A 150 -19.73 7.90 -14.05
N GLY A 151 -18.93 8.27 -15.07
CA GLY A 151 -19.28 8.10 -16.48
C GLY A 151 -19.00 6.72 -17.09
N THR A 152 -18.58 5.74 -16.29
CA THR A 152 -18.21 4.41 -16.82
C THR A 152 -19.40 3.42 -16.78
N PRO A 153 -19.51 2.48 -17.74
CA PRO A 153 -20.55 1.45 -17.71
C PRO A 153 -20.49 0.57 -16.45
N LEU A 154 -19.28 0.32 -15.93
CA LEU A 154 -19.08 -0.41 -14.67
C LEU A 154 -19.69 0.34 -13.49
N PHE A 155 -19.50 1.66 -13.42
CA PHE A 155 -20.13 2.48 -12.37
C PHE A 155 -21.67 2.36 -12.41
N ALA A 156 -22.28 2.39 -13.59
CA ALA A 156 -23.72 2.23 -13.74
C ALA A 156 -24.22 0.86 -13.23
N SER A 157 -23.41 -0.20 -13.37
CA SER A 157 -23.77 -1.55 -12.91
C SER A 157 -23.74 -1.71 -11.38
N ASN A 158 -22.78 -1.09 -10.70
CA ASN A 158 -22.65 -1.12 -9.25
C ASN A 158 -21.84 0.10 -8.77
N PRO A 159 -22.51 1.23 -8.47
CA PRO A 159 -21.85 2.48 -8.08
C PRO A 159 -21.02 2.36 -6.81
N TRP A 160 -21.45 1.50 -5.88
CA TRP A 160 -20.71 1.25 -4.65
C TRP A 160 -19.37 0.57 -4.96
N LYS A 161 -19.40 -0.59 -5.61
CA LYS A 161 -18.21 -1.40 -5.90
C LYS A 161 -17.20 -0.67 -6.79
N PHE A 162 -17.67 0.00 -7.83
CA PHE A 162 -16.82 0.61 -8.85
C PHE A 162 -16.57 2.12 -8.67
N GLY A 163 -17.11 2.71 -7.61
CA GLY A 163 -16.90 4.13 -7.28
C GLY A 163 -16.62 4.35 -5.79
N PHE A 164 -17.66 4.22 -4.96
CA PHE A 164 -17.63 4.75 -3.59
C PHE A 164 -16.90 3.88 -2.56
N ALA A 165 -16.81 2.56 -2.76
CA ALA A 165 -16.34 1.63 -1.74
C ALA A 165 -14.94 1.96 -1.22
N LEU A 166 -14.00 2.21 -2.13
CA LEU A 166 -12.62 2.54 -1.77
C LEU A 166 -12.49 3.89 -1.05
N PRO A 167 -12.92 5.04 -1.61
CA PRO A 167 -12.78 6.33 -0.93
C PRO A 167 -13.52 6.35 0.41
N VAL A 168 -14.74 5.80 0.48
CA VAL A 168 -15.51 5.75 1.74
C VAL A 168 -14.79 4.91 2.79
N THR A 169 -14.25 3.74 2.42
CA THR A 169 -13.48 2.90 3.36
C THR A 169 -12.25 3.62 3.89
N VAL A 170 -11.46 4.23 3.00
CA VAL A 170 -10.24 4.96 3.38
C VAL A 170 -10.55 6.14 4.30
N ILE A 171 -11.55 6.96 3.94
CA ILE A 171 -11.95 8.13 4.74
C ILE A 171 -12.53 7.70 6.09
N ALA A 172 -13.45 6.73 6.11
CA ALA A 172 -14.10 6.29 7.34
C ALA A 172 -13.11 5.68 8.33
N LEU A 173 -12.17 4.85 7.86
CA LEU A 173 -11.12 4.29 8.71
C LEU A 173 -10.12 5.35 9.17
N ALA A 174 -9.77 6.33 8.32
CA ALA A 174 -8.94 7.47 8.69
C ALA A 174 -9.57 8.34 9.80
N LEU A 175 -10.88 8.57 9.72
CA LEU A 175 -11.61 9.27 10.78
C LEU A 175 -11.70 8.42 12.05
N ALA A 176 -12.07 7.15 11.93
CA ALA A 176 -12.23 6.23 13.06
C ALA A 176 -10.93 6.06 13.88
N ALA A 177 -9.78 5.99 13.19
CA ALA A 177 -8.47 5.88 13.83
C ALA A 177 -8.17 7.04 14.80
N ARG A 178 -8.77 8.23 14.58
CA ARG A 178 -8.63 9.38 15.48
C ARG A 178 -9.41 9.23 16.79
N TYR A 179 -10.47 8.43 16.78
CA TYR A 179 -11.34 8.19 17.95
C TYR A 179 -10.98 6.90 18.68
N GLY A 180 -10.10 6.08 18.09
CA GLY A 180 -9.53 4.89 18.70
C GLY A 180 -10.14 3.59 18.18
N ARG A 181 -9.56 2.48 18.66
CA ARG A 181 -9.71 1.15 18.05
C ARG A 181 -11.14 0.58 18.06
N ARG A 182 -11.99 0.98 19.00
CA ARG A 182 -13.41 0.58 19.03
C ARG A 182 -14.18 1.15 17.83
N TRP A 183 -13.88 2.39 17.45
CA TRP A 183 -14.47 3.03 16.28
C TRP A 183 -13.96 2.42 14.99
N GLU A 184 -12.67 2.09 14.92
CA GLU A 184 -12.11 1.35 13.78
C GLU A 184 -12.83 0.01 13.59
N LEU A 185 -13.04 -0.75 14.68
CA LEU A 185 -13.77 -2.00 14.63
C LEU A 185 -15.22 -1.79 14.16
N ALA A 186 -15.93 -0.81 14.71
CA ALA A 186 -17.31 -0.50 14.32
C ALA A 186 -17.43 -0.16 12.82
N VAL A 187 -16.50 0.66 12.31
CA VAL A 187 -16.44 1.00 10.88
C VAL A 187 -16.12 -0.24 10.03
N LEU A 188 -15.15 -1.06 10.42
CA LEU A 188 -14.80 -2.28 9.69
C LEU A 188 -15.98 -3.27 9.64
N LEU A 189 -16.69 -3.48 10.75
CA LEU A 189 -17.88 -4.34 10.78
C LEU A 189 -19.01 -3.79 9.89
N THR A 190 -19.25 -2.48 9.97
CA THR A 190 -20.26 -1.81 9.13
C THR A 190 -19.93 -1.98 7.64
N LEU A 191 -18.68 -1.71 7.24
CA LEU A 191 -18.23 -1.87 5.86
C LEU A 191 -18.25 -3.33 5.41
N THR A 192 -17.97 -4.28 6.31
CA THR A 192 -18.07 -5.73 6.04
C THR A 192 -19.51 -6.10 5.69
N ILE A 193 -20.49 -5.61 6.45
CA ILE A 193 -21.93 -5.82 6.19
C ILE A 193 -22.30 -5.19 4.85
N VAL A 194 -21.90 -3.94 4.59
CA VAL A 194 -22.18 -3.27 3.32
C VAL A 194 -21.57 -4.05 2.14
N ALA A 195 -20.35 -4.57 2.28
CA ALA A 195 -19.69 -5.36 1.24
C ALA A 195 -20.42 -6.69 0.97
N ALA A 196 -20.95 -7.35 2.01
CA ALA A 196 -21.78 -8.55 1.88
C ALA A 196 -23.07 -8.26 1.10
N LEU A 197 -23.70 -7.11 1.35
CA LEU A 197 -24.95 -6.70 0.70
C LEU A 197 -24.78 -6.15 -0.73
N SER A 198 -23.55 -5.83 -1.13
CA SER A 198 -23.27 -5.13 -2.40
C SER A 198 -22.54 -5.97 -3.46
N ASP A 199 -22.61 -7.31 -3.36
CA ASP A 199 -21.93 -8.26 -4.27
C ASP A 199 -20.39 -8.05 -4.38
N PHE A 200 -19.75 -7.59 -3.29
CA PHE A 200 -18.31 -7.31 -3.25
C PHE A 200 -17.55 -8.32 -2.37
N ARG A 201 -17.51 -9.58 -2.81
CA ARG A 201 -16.97 -10.73 -2.07
C ARG A 201 -15.55 -10.54 -1.53
N SER A 202 -14.62 -10.06 -2.35
CA SER A 202 -13.24 -9.85 -1.91
C SER A 202 -13.15 -8.77 -0.84
N ALA A 203 -13.91 -7.68 -0.98
CA ALA A 203 -13.96 -6.64 0.03
C ALA A 203 -14.54 -7.16 1.35
N PHE A 204 -15.60 -7.99 1.30
CA PHE A 204 -16.15 -8.65 2.49
C PHE A 204 -15.07 -9.43 3.26
N GLY A 205 -14.33 -10.33 2.59
CA GLY A 205 -13.29 -11.13 3.24
C GLY A 205 -12.15 -10.28 3.81
N LEU A 206 -11.71 -9.27 3.07
CA LEU A 206 -10.58 -8.42 3.49
C LEU A 206 -10.95 -7.47 4.63
N LEU A 207 -12.17 -6.92 4.63
CA LEU A 207 -12.70 -6.10 5.72
C LEU A 207 -12.96 -6.94 6.98
N LEU A 208 -13.51 -8.15 6.82
CA LEU A 208 -13.70 -9.08 7.92
C LEU A 208 -12.37 -9.49 8.55
N LEU A 209 -11.36 -9.81 7.74
CA LEU A 209 -10.01 -10.10 8.22
C LEU A 209 -9.45 -8.92 9.03
N ALA A 210 -9.54 -7.70 8.50
CA ALA A 210 -9.11 -6.51 9.23
C ALA A 210 -9.89 -6.31 10.54
N ALA A 211 -11.21 -6.53 10.53
CA ALA A 211 -12.07 -6.42 11.72
C ALA A 211 -11.64 -7.42 12.81
N LEU A 212 -11.41 -8.68 12.44
CA LEU A 212 -10.97 -9.73 13.35
C LEU A 212 -9.57 -9.44 13.93
N LEU A 213 -8.66 -8.86 13.14
CA LEU A 213 -7.35 -8.45 13.62
C LEU A 213 -7.42 -7.26 14.58
N VAL A 214 -8.27 -6.28 14.29
CA VAL A 214 -8.54 -5.16 15.20
C VAL A 214 -9.17 -5.68 16.50
N PHE A 215 -10.14 -6.59 16.41
CA PHE A 215 -10.78 -7.23 17.56
C PHE A 215 -9.77 -8.04 18.39
N ALA A 216 -8.92 -8.85 17.76
CA ALA A 216 -7.87 -9.60 18.44
C ALA A 216 -6.92 -8.68 19.22
N GLN A 217 -6.57 -7.52 18.65
CA GLN A 217 -5.75 -6.54 19.37
C GLN A 217 -6.48 -5.85 20.53
N LEU A 218 -7.82 -5.77 20.50
CA LEU A 218 -8.63 -5.25 21.62
C LEU A 218 -8.82 -6.29 22.73
N ALA A 219 -9.05 -7.55 22.35
CA ALA A 219 -9.47 -8.60 23.28
C ALA A 219 -8.29 -9.42 23.84
N ILE A 220 -7.21 -9.60 23.06
CA ILE A 220 -6.17 -10.60 23.34
C ILE A 220 -4.82 -9.95 23.65
N VAL A 221 -4.43 -8.90 22.91
CA VAL A 221 -3.10 -8.28 23.08
C VAL A 221 -3.03 -7.54 24.41
N ARG A 222 -2.29 -8.11 25.36
CA ARG A 222 -2.08 -7.52 26.70
C ARG A 222 -0.78 -6.70 26.72
N PRO A 223 -0.73 -5.55 27.44
CA PRO A 223 0.46 -4.68 27.48
C PRO A 223 1.76 -5.38 27.89
N HIS A 224 1.66 -6.47 28.67
CA HIS A 224 2.79 -7.17 29.28
C HIS A 224 3.23 -8.43 28.54
N ARG A 225 2.54 -8.85 27.47
CA ARG A 225 2.91 -10.02 26.65
C ARG A 225 2.82 -9.69 25.17
N ARG A 226 3.98 -9.43 24.58
CA ARG A 226 4.10 -9.26 23.12
C ARG A 226 4.26 -10.63 22.47
N PRO A 227 3.39 -11.02 21.53
CA PRO A 227 3.58 -12.27 20.81
C PRO A 227 4.85 -12.21 19.96
N SER A 228 5.49 -13.36 19.74
CA SER A 228 6.64 -13.44 18.85
C SER A 228 6.23 -13.17 17.41
N PHE A 229 7.18 -12.74 16.58
CA PHE A 229 6.96 -12.52 15.14
C PHE A 229 6.35 -13.76 14.47
N ALA A 230 6.90 -14.94 14.76
CA ALA A 230 6.43 -16.21 14.22
C ALA A 230 4.99 -16.52 14.65
N ALA A 231 4.63 -16.29 15.92
CA ALA A 231 3.28 -16.52 16.41
C ALA A 231 2.25 -15.63 15.71
N VAL A 232 2.56 -14.35 15.50
CA VAL A 232 1.68 -13.44 14.75
C VAL A 232 1.58 -13.86 13.29
N LEU A 233 2.68 -14.23 12.64
CA LEU A 233 2.68 -14.67 11.25
C LEU A 233 1.83 -15.94 11.06
N ILE A 234 1.98 -16.93 11.94
CA ILE A 234 1.15 -18.14 11.94
C ILE A 234 -0.32 -17.77 12.20
N GLY A 235 -0.58 -16.89 13.18
CA GLY A 235 -1.93 -16.41 13.47
C GLY A 235 -2.59 -15.71 12.27
N LEU A 236 -1.85 -14.91 11.51
CA LEU A 236 -2.32 -14.30 10.26
C LEU A 236 -2.67 -15.37 9.21
N GLY A 237 -1.80 -16.37 9.04
CA GLY A 237 -2.05 -17.47 8.11
C GLY A 237 -3.31 -18.26 8.48
N VAL A 238 -3.43 -18.68 9.74
CA VAL A 238 -4.60 -19.40 10.25
C VAL A 238 -5.87 -18.56 10.10
N LEU A 239 -5.84 -17.29 10.49
CA LEU A 239 -6.99 -16.41 10.38
C LEU A 239 -7.41 -16.17 8.93
N GLY A 240 -6.44 -16.02 8.02
CA GLY A 240 -6.69 -15.92 6.58
C GLY A 240 -7.42 -17.16 6.04
N VAL A 241 -6.98 -18.36 6.42
CA VAL A 241 -7.66 -19.62 6.07
C VAL A 241 -9.06 -19.66 6.65
N VAL A 242 -9.25 -19.31 7.92
CA VAL A 242 -10.58 -19.29 8.56
C VAL A 242 -11.52 -18.34 7.83
N VAL A 243 -11.08 -17.12 7.50
CA VAL A 243 -11.89 -16.14 6.77
C VAL A 243 -12.23 -16.63 5.36
N PHE A 244 -11.28 -17.26 4.66
CA PHE A 244 -11.50 -17.84 3.34
C PHE A 244 -12.56 -18.96 3.40
N GLN A 245 -12.42 -19.91 4.34
CA GLN A 245 -13.35 -21.02 4.51
C GLN A 245 -14.75 -20.52 4.91
N LEU A 246 -14.84 -19.55 5.83
CA LEU A 246 -16.10 -18.94 6.23
C LEU A 246 -16.76 -18.22 5.06
N GLY A 247 -16.01 -17.42 4.31
CA GLY A 247 -16.52 -16.73 3.13
C GLY A 247 -17.01 -17.70 2.06
N GLN A 248 -16.27 -18.78 1.81
CA GLN A 248 -16.66 -19.83 0.89
C GLN A 248 -17.97 -20.50 1.33
N ALA A 249 -18.09 -20.90 2.60
CA ALA A 249 -19.32 -21.49 3.13
C ALA A 249 -20.52 -20.56 2.97
N LEU A 250 -20.38 -19.29 3.37
CA LEU A 250 -21.46 -18.29 3.26
C LEU A 250 -21.88 -18.03 1.80
N ILE A 251 -20.95 -18.12 0.84
CA ILE A 251 -21.28 -18.00 -0.59
C ILE A 251 -22.04 -19.23 -1.07
N LEU A 252 -21.56 -20.43 -0.74
CA LEU A 252 -22.12 -21.70 -1.21
C LEU A 252 -23.49 -21.99 -0.59
N ASP A 253 -23.75 -21.49 0.62
CA ASP A 253 -25.05 -21.57 1.29
C ASP A 253 -26.03 -20.47 0.85
N GLY A 254 -25.59 -19.54 0.00
CA GLY A 254 -26.43 -18.46 -0.55
C GLY A 254 -26.64 -17.26 0.37
N TYR A 255 -26.01 -17.21 1.55
CA TYR A 255 -26.10 -16.08 2.48
C TYR A 255 -25.53 -14.77 1.90
N LEU A 256 -24.60 -14.85 0.95
CA LEU A 256 -24.08 -13.68 0.22
C LEU A 256 -24.79 -13.44 -1.13
N GLY A 257 -25.97 -14.01 -1.32
CA GLY A 257 -26.83 -13.81 -2.49
C GLY A 257 -26.78 -14.95 -3.51
N LEU A 258 -27.94 -15.25 -4.10
CA LEU A 258 -28.14 -16.39 -5.03
C LEU A 258 -27.33 -16.26 -6.33
N ALA A 259 -27.24 -15.04 -6.90
CA ALA A 259 -26.41 -14.80 -8.08
C ALA A 259 -24.92 -14.96 -7.80
N THR A 260 -24.51 -14.81 -6.54
CA THR A 260 -23.14 -15.02 -6.12
C THR A 260 -22.85 -16.50 -5.89
N GLN A 261 -23.77 -17.21 -5.26
CA GLN A 261 -23.75 -18.67 -5.09
C GLN A 261 -23.65 -19.39 -6.44
N SER A 262 -24.55 -19.10 -7.40
CA SER A 262 -24.60 -19.79 -8.69
C SER A 262 -23.28 -19.68 -9.45
N ARG A 263 -22.70 -18.47 -9.51
CA ARG A 263 -21.39 -18.24 -10.12
C ARG A 263 -20.27 -19.02 -9.43
N SER A 264 -20.28 -19.11 -8.10
CA SER A 264 -19.26 -19.82 -7.35
C SER A 264 -19.37 -21.34 -7.47
N VAL A 265 -20.58 -21.88 -7.53
CA VAL A 265 -20.81 -23.30 -7.82
C VAL A 265 -20.28 -23.64 -9.21
N GLU A 266 -20.56 -22.79 -10.21
CA GLU A 266 -20.05 -23.01 -11.56
C GLU A 266 -18.51 -22.92 -11.62
N GLN A 267 -17.91 -21.94 -10.95
CA GLN A 267 -16.45 -21.83 -10.85
C GLN A 267 -15.81 -23.08 -10.23
N LEU A 268 -16.42 -23.65 -9.18
CA LEU A 268 -15.97 -24.91 -8.58
C LEU A 268 -16.14 -26.10 -9.54
N ARG A 269 -17.27 -26.16 -10.26
CA ARG A 269 -17.54 -27.24 -11.22
C ARG A 269 -16.52 -27.26 -12.35
N VAL A 270 -16.12 -26.08 -12.82
CA VAL A 270 -15.22 -25.92 -13.97
C VAL A 270 -13.77 -26.22 -13.60
N SER A 271 -13.25 -25.66 -12.50
CA SER A 271 -11.81 -25.71 -12.20
C SER A 271 -11.44 -26.49 -10.94
N GLY A 272 -12.43 -26.99 -10.19
CA GLY A 272 -12.23 -27.62 -8.88
C GLY A 272 -11.82 -26.65 -7.76
N SER A 273 -11.65 -25.36 -8.05
CA SER A 273 -11.17 -24.36 -7.09
C SER A 273 -11.84 -23.00 -7.31
N LEU A 274 -12.39 -22.41 -6.25
CA LEU A 274 -12.95 -21.06 -6.30
C LEU A 274 -11.93 -20.00 -6.71
N ILE A 275 -10.65 -20.20 -6.33
CA ILE A 275 -9.58 -19.26 -6.67
C ILE A 275 -9.24 -19.39 -8.15
N LEU A 276 -8.92 -20.61 -8.62
CA LEU A 276 -8.53 -20.82 -10.02
C LEU A 276 -9.70 -20.57 -10.98
N GLY A 277 -10.91 -20.98 -10.63
CA GLY A 277 -12.11 -20.74 -11.44
C GLY A 277 -12.55 -19.28 -11.44
N GLY A 278 -12.25 -18.54 -10.38
CA GLY A 278 -12.52 -17.11 -10.30
C GLY A 278 -11.42 -16.22 -10.90
N ARG A 279 -10.22 -16.77 -11.12
CA ARG A 279 -9.01 -16.06 -11.57
C ARG A 279 -8.19 -16.92 -12.54
N PRO A 280 -8.74 -17.23 -13.72
CA PRO A 280 -8.05 -18.07 -14.69
C PRO A 280 -6.76 -17.41 -15.23
N GLU A 281 -6.60 -16.09 -15.07
CA GLU A 281 -5.41 -15.35 -15.48
C GLU A 281 -4.14 -15.79 -14.73
N LEU A 282 -4.28 -16.40 -13.54
CA LEU A 282 -3.15 -17.02 -12.84
C LEU A 282 -2.57 -18.22 -13.61
N ALA A 283 -3.42 -19.03 -14.23
CA ALA A 283 -2.99 -20.16 -15.03
C ALA A 283 -2.32 -19.68 -16.34
N ALA A 284 -2.84 -18.61 -16.95
CA ALA A 284 -2.17 -17.93 -18.06
C ALA A 284 -0.78 -17.41 -17.65
N THR A 285 -0.70 -16.73 -16.49
CA THR A 285 0.58 -16.20 -15.96
C THR A 285 1.59 -17.31 -15.72
N ALA A 286 1.17 -18.43 -15.13
CA ALA A 286 2.03 -19.58 -14.88
C ALA A 286 2.56 -20.20 -16.19
N ALA A 287 1.68 -20.41 -17.18
CA ALA A 287 2.08 -20.95 -18.48
C ALA A 287 3.05 -20.02 -19.23
N LEU A 288 2.80 -18.72 -19.21
CA LEU A 288 3.71 -17.73 -19.78
C LEU A 288 5.06 -17.71 -19.06
N MET A 289 5.08 -17.82 -17.73
CA MET A 289 6.32 -17.90 -16.93
C MET A 289 7.12 -19.16 -17.24
N GLU A 290 6.45 -20.27 -17.52
CA GLU A 290 7.10 -21.52 -17.91
C GLU A 290 7.75 -21.40 -19.29
N HIS A 291 7.08 -20.77 -20.26
CA HIS A 291 7.60 -20.60 -21.61
C HIS A 291 8.64 -19.47 -21.73
N HIS A 292 8.45 -18.35 -21.02
CA HIS A 292 9.27 -17.13 -21.13
C HIS A 292 9.75 -16.61 -19.76
N PRO A 293 10.54 -17.38 -18.98
CA PRO A 293 10.80 -17.10 -17.56
C PRO A 293 11.41 -15.73 -17.25
N TRP A 294 12.12 -15.13 -18.21
CA TRP A 294 12.79 -13.85 -18.07
C TRP A 294 11.84 -12.64 -18.17
N GLY A 295 10.59 -12.82 -18.58
CA GLY A 295 9.62 -11.76 -18.86
C GLY A 295 9.76 -11.19 -20.28
N PHE A 296 8.89 -10.24 -20.62
CA PHE A 296 8.75 -9.71 -21.99
C PHE A 296 9.40 -8.35 -22.16
N GLY A 297 9.14 -7.41 -21.25
CA GLY A 297 9.66 -6.05 -21.33
C GLY A 297 8.59 -4.98 -21.41
N ALA A 298 9.01 -3.73 -21.24
CA ALA A 298 8.10 -2.60 -21.11
C ALA A 298 7.40 -2.24 -22.43
N GLY A 299 6.09 -2.49 -22.49
CA GLY A 299 5.23 -2.20 -23.65
C GLY A 299 5.42 -3.16 -24.82
N VAL A 300 6.01 -4.33 -24.57
CA VAL A 300 5.99 -5.44 -25.52
C VAL A 300 4.54 -5.86 -25.79
N VAL A 301 4.22 -6.03 -27.07
CA VAL A 301 2.91 -6.48 -27.55
C VAL A 301 2.92 -8.02 -27.61
N PRO A 302 1.95 -8.71 -26.99
CA PRO A 302 1.84 -10.15 -27.07
C PRO A 302 1.72 -10.65 -28.52
N THR A 303 2.45 -11.70 -28.86
CA THR A 303 2.34 -12.40 -30.14
C THR A 303 1.17 -13.40 -30.11
N ALA A 304 0.83 -13.94 -31.28
CA ALA A 304 -0.14 -15.03 -31.37
C ALA A 304 0.33 -16.28 -30.58
N GLY A 305 1.65 -16.51 -30.49
CA GLY A 305 2.23 -17.60 -29.71
C GLY A 305 2.01 -17.40 -28.21
N ASP A 306 2.26 -16.19 -27.70
CA ASP A 306 2.05 -15.87 -26.27
C ASP A 306 0.58 -16.02 -25.88
N ILE A 307 -0.32 -15.52 -26.73
CA ILE A 307 -1.75 -15.65 -26.52
C ILE A 307 -2.12 -17.13 -26.45
N GLN A 308 -1.60 -17.95 -27.37
CA GLN A 308 -1.88 -19.39 -27.38
C GLN A 308 -1.38 -20.10 -26.11
N VAL A 309 -0.16 -19.81 -25.67
CA VAL A 309 0.39 -20.35 -24.41
C VAL A 309 -0.49 -19.97 -23.21
N ALA A 310 -0.92 -18.71 -23.14
CA ALA A 310 -1.81 -18.25 -22.08
C ALA A 310 -3.17 -18.99 -22.11
N LYS A 311 -3.74 -19.17 -23.30
CA LYS A 311 -5.00 -19.92 -23.49
C LYS A 311 -4.85 -21.38 -23.09
N GLU A 312 -3.75 -22.05 -23.43
CA GLU A 312 -3.46 -23.43 -23.03
C GLU A 312 -3.37 -23.57 -21.52
N GLY A 313 -2.68 -22.63 -20.86
CA GLY A 313 -2.66 -22.53 -19.40
C GLY A 313 -4.06 -22.43 -18.79
N MET A 314 -4.91 -21.55 -19.31
CA MET A 314 -6.29 -21.42 -18.84
C MET A 314 -7.13 -22.66 -19.14
N SER A 315 -6.97 -23.28 -20.31
CA SER A 315 -7.68 -24.50 -20.67
C SER A 315 -7.31 -25.68 -19.77
N SER A 316 -6.06 -25.72 -19.26
CA SER A 316 -5.61 -26.79 -18.36
C SER A 316 -6.37 -26.85 -17.03
N ILE A 317 -7.00 -25.74 -16.62
CA ILE A 317 -7.85 -25.65 -15.43
C ILE A 317 -9.36 -25.68 -15.78
N GLY A 318 -9.71 -26.11 -16.99
CA GLY A 318 -11.10 -26.24 -17.46
C GLY A 318 -11.76 -24.94 -17.92
N TYR A 319 -11.07 -23.79 -17.87
CA TYR A 319 -11.61 -22.54 -18.39
C TYR A 319 -11.72 -22.57 -19.91
N GLN A 320 -12.74 -21.92 -20.47
CA GLN A 320 -12.90 -21.77 -21.94
C GLN A 320 -12.33 -20.42 -22.39
N PRO A 321 -11.10 -20.37 -22.93
CA PRO A 321 -10.42 -19.11 -23.23
C PRO A 321 -10.91 -18.44 -24.52
N ASP A 322 -11.58 -19.17 -25.42
CA ASP A 322 -12.06 -18.68 -26.72
C ASP A 322 -13.40 -17.93 -26.61
N ASN A 323 -13.46 -16.94 -25.72
CA ASN A 323 -14.64 -16.12 -25.45
C ASN A 323 -14.42 -14.63 -25.74
N GLY A 324 -13.27 -14.28 -26.32
CA GLY A 324 -12.87 -12.91 -26.65
C GLY A 324 -12.35 -12.10 -25.45
N TYR A 325 -12.41 -12.61 -24.22
CA TYR A 325 -11.83 -11.96 -23.05
C TYR A 325 -10.30 -11.90 -23.16
N VAL A 326 -9.67 -13.02 -23.51
CA VAL A 326 -8.22 -13.19 -23.52
C VAL A 326 -7.58 -12.26 -24.56
N GLU A 327 -8.08 -12.27 -25.78
CA GLU A 327 -7.50 -11.53 -26.89
C GLU A 327 -7.77 -10.03 -26.82
N ARG A 328 -8.93 -9.62 -26.30
CA ARG A 328 -9.32 -8.20 -26.27
C ARG A 328 -8.92 -7.49 -24.99
N PHE A 329 -9.00 -8.16 -23.84
CA PHE A 329 -8.76 -7.53 -22.54
C PHE A 329 -7.40 -7.89 -21.95
N MET A 330 -7.00 -9.17 -21.97
CA MET A 330 -5.70 -9.57 -21.41
C MET A 330 -4.52 -9.22 -22.32
N PHE A 331 -4.73 -9.31 -23.64
CA PHE A 331 -3.66 -9.20 -24.65
C PHE A 331 -3.97 -8.23 -25.79
N GLY A 332 -4.93 -7.32 -25.60
CA GLY A 332 -5.39 -6.34 -26.60
C GLY A 332 -4.41 -5.19 -26.89
N GLY A 333 -3.10 -5.45 -26.90
CA GLY A 333 -2.03 -4.47 -27.15
C GLY A 333 -0.93 -4.43 -26.10
N HIS A 334 -1.09 -5.15 -24.99
CA HIS A 334 -0.11 -5.31 -23.92
C HIS A 334 -0.44 -6.53 -23.06
N PHE A 335 0.48 -6.96 -22.19
CA PHE A 335 0.21 -8.00 -21.19
C PHE A 335 -0.54 -7.43 -19.98
N GLU A 336 -1.76 -7.90 -19.73
CA GLU A 336 -2.60 -7.56 -18.58
C GLU A 336 -3.01 -8.83 -17.82
N LEU A 337 -2.16 -9.25 -16.88
CA LEU A 337 -2.26 -10.56 -16.23
C LEU A 337 -3.12 -10.54 -14.95
N HIS A 338 -3.76 -9.40 -14.66
CA HIS A 338 -4.67 -9.22 -13.53
C HIS A 338 -4.06 -9.61 -12.18
N SER A 339 -2.74 -9.45 -12.06
CA SER A 339 -1.99 -9.58 -10.81
C SER A 339 -0.80 -8.64 -10.87
N VAL A 340 -0.54 -7.86 -9.82
CA VAL A 340 0.62 -6.95 -9.84
C VAL A 340 1.93 -7.74 -10.03
N VAL A 341 2.03 -8.94 -9.47
CA VAL A 341 3.20 -9.82 -9.66
C VAL A 341 3.35 -10.20 -11.13
N GLY A 342 2.27 -10.65 -11.78
CA GLY A 342 2.27 -11.01 -13.20
C GLY A 342 2.58 -9.79 -14.08
N ASP A 343 1.92 -8.66 -13.85
CA ASP A 343 2.11 -7.42 -14.61
C ASP A 343 3.57 -6.93 -14.49
N LEU A 344 4.13 -6.89 -13.29
CA LEU A 344 5.52 -6.48 -13.06
C LEU A 344 6.52 -7.48 -13.63
N TRP A 345 6.24 -8.77 -13.58
CA TRP A 345 7.09 -9.77 -14.21
C TRP A 345 7.04 -9.67 -15.73
N ALA A 346 5.86 -9.52 -16.34
CA ALA A 346 5.75 -9.35 -17.78
C ALA A 346 6.50 -8.10 -18.24
N GLN A 347 6.39 -7.00 -17.48
CA GLN A 347 7.02 -5.72 -17.80
C GLN A 347 8.54 -5.68 -17.52
N SER A 348 8.99 -6.26 -16.40
CA SER A 348 10.34 -6.05 -15.84
C SER A 348 11.07 -7.34 -15.48
N GLY A 349 10.51 -8.49 -15.86
CA GLY A 349 11.11 -9.81 -15.67
C GLY A 349 11.32 -10.18 -14.20
N LEU A 350 12.43 -10.86 -13.95
CA LEU A 350 12.84 -11.25 -12.60
C LEU A 350 12.97 -10.06 -11.64
N MET A 351 13.32 -8.88 -12.14
CA MET A 351 13.41 -7.69 -11.28
C MET A 351 12.04 -7.19 -10.84
N GLY A 352 10.99 -7.39 -11.66
CA GLY A 352 9.60 -7.20 -11.25
C GLY A 352 9.18 -8.13 -10.12
N LEU A 353 9.64 -9.39 -10.15
CA LEU A 353 9.44 -10.35 -9.06
C LEU A 353 10.18 -9.94 -7.78
N VAL A 354 11.43 -9.48 -7.90
CA VAL A 354 12.22 -8.98 -6.76
C VAL A 354 11.53 -7.75 -6.14
N LEU A 355 11.05 -6.80 -6.95
CA LEU A 355 10.29 -5.66 -6.45
C LEU A 355 9.02 -6.12 -5.72
N SER A 356 8.28 -7.06 -6.30
CA SER A 356 7.08 -7.63 -5.69
C SER A 356 7.38 -8.31 -4.35
N ALA A 357 8.50 -9.04 -4.26
CA ALA A 357 8.97 -9.66 -3.02
C ALA A 357 9.36 -8.62 -1.97
N VAL A 358 10.02 -7.52 -2.35
CA VAL A 358 10.34 -6.40 -1.45
C VAL A 358 9.05 -5.75 -0.93
N VAL A 359 8.09 -5.46 -1.82
CA VAL A 359 6.79 -4.90 -1.46
C VAL A 359 6.07 -5.81 -0.47
N PHE A 360 5.94 -7.10 -0.77
CA PHE A 360 5.29 -8.07 0.10
C PHE A 360 6.01 -8.20 1.44
N GLY A 361 7.35 -8.26 1.43
CA GLY A 361 8.17 -8.30 2.63
C GLY A 361 7.98 -7.08 3.54
N VAL A 362 7.91 -5.86 2.97
CA VAL A 362 7.61 -4.63 3.73
C VAL A 362 6.22 -4.70 4.36
N LEU A 363 5.20 -5.14 3.60
CA LEU A 363 3.84 -5.28 4.11
C LEU A 363 3.79 -6.29 5.27
N VAL A 364 4.30 -7.50 5.08
CA VAL A 364 4.27 -8.57 6.08
C VAL A 364 5.04 -8.15 7.33
N VAL A 365 6.29 -7.69 7.20
CA VAL A 365 7.10 -7.31 8.36
C VAL A 365 6.50 -6.10 9.08
N GLY A 366 6.00 -5.11 8.34
CA GLY A 366 5.37 -3.91 8.88
C GLY A 366 4.09 -4.19 9.65
N VAL A 367 3.22 -5.06 9.12
CA VAL A 367 1.97 -5.48 9.77
C VAL A 367 2.26 -6.36 10.98
N VAL A 368 3.08 -7.40 10.84
CA VAL A 368 3.37 -8.35 11.92
C VAL A 368 3.95 -7.62 13.14
N ARG A 369 4.92 -6.71 12.93
CA ARG A 369 5.51 -5.94 14.04
C ARG A 369 4.50 -5.04 14.72
N ARG A 370 3.65 -4.34 13.96
CA ARG A 370 2.62 -3.47 14.54
C ARG A 370 1.54 -4.24 15.28
N ILE A 371 1.15 -5.42 14.81
CA ILE A 371 0.24 -6.30 15.56
C ILE A 371 0.90 -6.79 16.85
N ALA A 372 2.17 -7.21 16.79
CA ALA A 372 2.92 -7.66 17.97
C ALA A 372 3.06 -6.55 19.03
N ASP A 373 3.21 -5.30 18.58
CA ASP A 373 3.24 -4.11 19.45
C ASP A 373 1.84 -3.59 19.82
N GLY A 374 0.76 -4.20 19.32
CA GLY A 374 -0.61 -3.76 19.54
C GLY A 374 -0.93 -2.38 18.95
N SER A 375 -0.16 -1.91 17.97
CA SER A 375 -0.25 -0.58 17.35
C SER A 375 -0.77 -0.60 15.91
N ALA A 376 -1.15 -1.75 15.35
CA ALA A 376 -1.70 -1.81 14.00
C ALA A 376 -3.09 -1.16 13.97
N SER A 377 -3.25 -0.13 13.13
CA SER A 377 -4.53 0.53 12.87
C SER A 377 -5.37 -0.25 11.87
N GLY A 378 -6.69 -0.09 11.93
CA GLY A 378 -7.63 -0.70 11.00
C GLY A 378 -7.36 -0.33 9.54
N ILE A 379 -6.90 0.91 9.28
CA ILE A 379 -6.48 1.36 7.95
C ILE A 379 -5.31 0.52 7.43
N LEU A 380 -4.27 0.36 8.23
CA LEU A 380 -3.10 -0.43 7.84
C LEU A 380 -3.52 -1.88 7.57
N LEU A 381 -4.31 -2.48 8.47
CA LEU A 381 -4.72 -3.87 8.34
C LEU A 381 -5.57 -4.10 7.08
N TYR A 382 -6.54 -3.24 6.82
CA TYR A 382 -7.35 -3.30 5.59
C TYR A 382 -6.49 -3.08 4.34
N THR A 383 -5.72 -2.00 4.27
CA THR A 383 -4.95 -1.67 3.06
C THR A 383 -3.82 -2.65 2.80
N ALA A 384 -3.19 -3.22 3.83
CA ALA A 384 -2.20 -4.28 3.67
C ALA A 384 -2.82 -5.60 3.22
N ALA A 385 -3.99 -5.98 3.75
CA ALA A 385 -4.72 -7.15 3.27
C ALA A 385 -5.14 -6.98 1.81
N GLN A 386 -5.74 -5.82 1.47
CA GLN A 386 -6.14 -5.49 0.10
C GLN A 386 -4.95 -5.42 -0.85
N SER A 387 -3.83 -4.84 -0.44
CA SER A 387 -2.62 -4.78 -1.27
C SER A 387 -1.99 -6.15 -1.48
N SER A 388 -2.01 -7.00 -0.44
CA SER A 388 -1.56 -8.39 -0.55
C SER A 388 -2.44 -9.19 -1.50
N TRP A 389 -3.76 -9.01 -1.43
CA TRP A 389 -4.69 -9.59 -2.40
C TRP A 389 -4.42 -9.09 -3.82
N ASN A 390 -4.25 -7.77 -3.97
CA ASN A 390 -4.01 -7.16 -5.28
C ASN A 390 -2.71 -7.66 -5.91
N LEU A 391 -1.65 -7.91 -5.12
CA LEU A 391 -0.40 -8.48 -5.62
C LEU A 391 -0.61 -9.73 -6.47
N PHE A 392 -1.59 -10.55 -6.11
CA PHE A 392 -1.86 -11.83 -6.76
C PHE A 392 -3.11 -11.81 -7.66
N PHE A 393 -4.02 -10.83 -7.51
CA PHE A 393 -5.36 -10.92 -8.09
C PHE A 393 -5.95 -9.59 -8.59
N ALA A 394 -5.16 -8.53 -8.72
CA ALA A 394 -5.61 -7.28 -9.35
C ALA A 394 -4.57 -6.67 -10.30
N PRO A 395 -5.04 -6.02 -11.39
CA PRO A 395 -4.21 -5.14 -12.22
C PRO A 395 -3.40 -4.12 -11.44
N PHE A 396 -2.16 -3.89 -11.86
CA PHE A 396 -1.27 -2.94 -11.19
C PHE A 396 -1.84 -1.52 -11.12
N TYR A 397 -2.44 -1.03 -12.22
CA TYR A 397 -3.06 0.29 -12.23
C TYR A 397 -4.19 0.44 -11.19
N SER A 398 -4.98 -0.61 -10.99
CA SER A 398 -6.09 -0.60 -10.03
C SER A 398 -5.62 -0.76 -8.58
N ALA A 399 -4.50 -1.46 -8.37
CA ALA A 399 -3.92 -1.74 -7.07
C ALA A 399 -3.21 -0.52 -6.44
N PHE A 400 -2.78 0.43 -7.27
CA PHE A 400 -2.00 1.61 -6.88
C PHE A 400 -2.48 2.31 -5.60
N PRO A 401 -3.76 2.72 -5.46
CA PRO A 401 -4.17 3.55 -4.32
C PRO A 401 -3.99 2.85 -2.98
N THR A 402 -4.38 1.58 -2.90
CA THR A 402 -4.26 0.79 -1.68
C THR A 402 -2.81 0.44 -1.40
N LEU A 403 -2.02 0.19 -2.44
CA LEU A 403 -0.60 -0.15 -2.32
C LEU A 403 0.21 1.02 -1.76
N VAL A 404 -0.04 2.24 -2.25
CA VAL A 404 0.59 3.46 -1.75
C VAL A 404 0.31 3.65 -0.26
N VAL A 405 -0.97 3.54 0.14
CA VAL A 405 -1.37 3.67 1.55
C VAL A 405 -0.75 2.58 2.41
N ALA A 406 -0.85 1.32 1.99
CA ALA A 406 -0.34 0.20 2.75
C ALA A 406 1.17 0.29 2.97
N LEU A 407 1.95 0.59 1.94
CA LEU A 407 3.40 0.71 2.05
C LEU A 407 3.84 1.90 2.91
N ALA A 408 3.23 3.08 2.71
CA ALA A 408 3.52 4.26 3.53
C ALA A 408 3.26 3.99 5.02
N LEU A 409 2.19 3.26 5.34
CA LEU A 409 1.88 2.88 6.72
C LEU A 409 2.68 1.67 7.23
N ALA A 410 3.19 0.80 6.35
CA ALA A 410 3.93 -0.41 6.72
C ALA A 410 5.43 -0.18 6.94
N PHE A 411 6.04 0.82 6.28
CA PHE A 411 7.45 1.13 6.48
C PHE A 411 7.77 1.38 7.95
N LEU A 412 8.93 0.87 8.40
CA LEU A 412 9.36 0.95 9.78
C LEU A 412 10.51 1.93 9.91
N PRO A 413 10.49 2.85 10.89
CA PRO A 413 11.60 3.76 11.09
C PRO A 413 12.87 2.99 11.45
N VAL A 414 14.02 3.46 10.97
CA VAL A 414 15.33 3.01 11.45
C VAL A 414 15.49 3.55 12.87
N ALA A 415 15.56 2.65 13.86
CA ALA A 415 15.81 3.04 15.24
C ALA A 415 17.13 3.82 15.31
N ARG A 416 17.09 5.06 15.80
CA ARG A 416 18.31 5.80 16.12
C ARG A 416 18.88 5.20 17.41
N GLU A 417 19.77 4.23 17.27
CA GLU A 417 20.63 3.83 18.38
C GLU A 417 21.49 5.04 18.81
N GLY A 418 21.44 5.40 20.10
CA GLY A 418 22.55 6.09 20.76
C GLY A 418 22.63 7.63 20.72
N VAL A 419 21.66 8.37 21.26
CA VAL A 419 21.92 9.75 21.76
C VAL A 419 21.32 10.03 23.16
N GLN A 420 20.35 9.25 23.63
CA GLN A 420 19.72 9.50 24.95
C GLN A 420 20.37 8.78 26.15
N ARG A 421 21.28 7.82 25.95
CA ARG A 421 21.94 7.09 27.06
C ARG A 421 23.14 7.80 27.69
N PHE A 422 23.58 8.95 27.16
CA PHE A 422 24.75 9.69 27.69
C PHE A 422 24.40 11.01 28.42
N ARG A 423 23.11 11.34 28.61
CA ARG A 423 22.70 12.60 29.27
C ARG A 423 22.08 12.44 30.65
N VAL A 424 21.96 11.22 31.17
CA VAL A 424 21.46 10.95 32.51
C VAL A 424 22.42 9.98 33.20
N GLY A 425 23.40 10.52 33.93
CA GLY A 425 24.25 9.73 34.82
C GLY A 425 25.73 10.04 34.74
N ALA A 426 26.14 11.20 35.26
CA ALA A 426 27.44 11.40 35.93
C ALA A 426 27.53 12.82 36.50
N THR A 427 26.80 13.12 37.57
CA THR A 427 27.30 14.07 38.57
C THR A 427 27.97 13.24 39.65
N PRO A 428 29.32 13.26 39.77
CA PRO A 428 30.00 12.60 40.88
C PRO A 428 29.61 13.33 42.16
N ARG A 429 28.90 12.65 43.07
CA ARG A 429 28.77 13.13 44.45
C ARG A 429 30.13 12.95 45.12
N LEU A 430 30.76 14.05 45.50
CA LEU A 430 31.95 14.04 46.34
C LEU A 430 31.61 13.45 47.72
N PRO A 431 32.49 12.66 48.36
CA PRO A 431 32.26 12.16 49.71
C PRO A 431 32.38 13.31 50.71
N SER A 432 31.34 13.51 51.52
CA SER A 432 31.37 14.39 52.68
C SER A 432 32.24 13.77 53.78
N SER A 433 33.40 14.37 54.04
CA SER A 433 34.24 14.06 55.20
C SER A 433 33.54 14.58 56.47
N HIS A 434 32.94 13.68 57.24
CA HIS A 434 32.59 13.96 58.64
C HIS A 434 33.88 13.96 59.47
N ARG A 435 34.24 15.12 60.01
CA ARG A 435 35.12 15.24 61.18
C ARG A 435 34.33 14.79 62.40
N SER A 436 34.78 13.74 63.08
CA SER A 436 34.44 13.49 64.47
C SER A 436 35.53 14.11 65.34
N THR A 437 35.14 15.09 66.15
CA THR A 437 35.83 15.46 67.38
C THR A 437 35.63 14.35 68.41
N GLY A 438 36.73 13.86 68.96
CA GLY A 438 36.83 12.86 70.02
C GLY A 438 38.30 12.56 70.24
#